data_AF-A0A962X6V0-F1
#
_entry.id   AF-A0A962X6V0-F1
#
_cell.length_a   1.000
_cell.length_b   1.000
_cell.length_c   1.000
_cell.angle_alpha   90.00
_cell.angle_beta   90.00
_cell.angle_gamma   90.00
#
_symmetry.space_group_name_H-M   'P 1'
#
loop_
_entity.id
_entity.type
_entity.pdbx_description
1 polymer ?
#
loop_
_entity_poly.entity_id
_entity_poly.type
_entity_poly.pdbx_seq_one_letter_code
_entity_poly.pdbx_strand_id
1 'polypeptide(L)'
;MKQASTVQLLIAGLLASAIIMPLAYSDQRAPAPPPNPAAEPPHQGIEIDRSLLITDLGVVEDPVRTDPTTDIPGVWTFRHLIEQMAGEQDPAEFALRWLENWEQKQVINGSRVPARPNICPLVIEPWLQASGGQRLDLRKAPFKLLAIVSRIDLREHDQRQAKNAGEGRFIFGVLDKNGLPLPPAAGTAPGGFTVIFEYKLPAETMDELRYWAEDWSDLSRFTPGSQGYNAALEALTRRFTDKNMAPDKPNGSALAQIRTNEVALGLPWELREFVIDFATGRLRLQPVALTPDTYALNGTETLAALINANERRLLNDTFELDPQWFGSVSAAGPFQLVEFPDVDNRSFTVTPLIGPFNNIPWSAAGIINNDARHLFALNTCSGCHRDETGTGFLHVGFPEQHALPNSLGEPAALSGFLTGTEVLDPVDGVTPRKFADLERRRQDLESLLASFAQDPAGPNDRHKPTFVH
;
A
#
# COMPACT_ATOMS: atom_id res chain seq x y z
N MET A 1 -74.62 -51.21 -39.98
CA MET A 1 -75.03 -49.87 -39.49
C MET A 1 -74.54 -49.72 -38.06
N LYS A 2 -73.83 -48.62 -37.74
CA LYS A 2 -73.33 -48.21 -36.39
C LYS A 2 -72.29 -49.20 -35.78
N GLN A 3 -71.06 -48.83 -35.40
CA GLN A 3 -70.58 -47.86 -34.37
C GLN A 3 -71.22 -48.08 -32.99
N ALA A 4 -70.52 -48.13 -31.85
CA ALA A 4 -69.08 -48.08 -31.52
C ALA A 4 -68.88 -48.88 -30.19
N SER A 5 -67.75 -48.99 -29.48
CA SER A 5 -66.40 -48.36 -29.55
C SER A 5 -65.39 -49.25 -28.79
N THR A 6 -64.07 -49.07 -28.96
CA THR A 6 -63.06 -49.63 -28.01
C THR A 6 -61.81 -48.76 -27.94
N VAL A 7 -61.39 -48.44 -26.72
CA VAL A 7 -60.20 -47.63 -26.41
C VAL A 7 -58.94 -48.45 -26.62
N GLN A 8 -57.92 -47.89 -27.29
CA GLN A 8 -56.56 -48.41 -27.27
C GLN A 8 -55.57 -47.32 -26.84
N LEU A 9 -54.65 -47.73 -25.96
CA LEU A 9 -53.62 -46.90 -25.35
C LEU A 9 -52.62 -46.39 -26.41
N LEU A 10 -52.46 -45.08 -26.49
CA LEU A 10 -51.37 -44.46 -27.25
C LEU A 10 -50.12 -44.38 -26.37
N ILE A 11 -49.18 -45.30 -26.60
CA ILE A 11 -47.82 -45.19 -26.05
C ILE A 11 -47.06 -44.17 -26.91
N ALA A 12 -47.08 -42.91 -26.49
CA ALA A 12 -46.20 -41.89 -27.06
C ALA A 12 -44.88 -41.89 -26.29
N GLY A 13 -43.78 -42.25 -26.96
CA GLY A 13 -42.45 -42.23 -26.37
C GLY A 13 -41.98 -40.80 -26.08
N LEU A 14 -41.67 -40.51 -24.82
CA LEU A 14 -40.99 -39.29 -24.40
C LEU A 14 -39.52 -39.33 -24.84
N LEU A 15 -39.23 -38.75 -26.01
CA LEU A 15 -37.89 -38.33 -26.39
C LEU A 15 -37.52 -37.09 -25.57
N ALA A 16 -36.89 -37.32 -24.41
CA ALA A 16 -36.28 -36.26 -23.62
C ALA A 16 -35.10 -35.66 -24.41
N SER A 17 -35.35 -34.55 -25.12
CA SER A 17 -34.30 -33.77 -25.76
C SER A 17 -33.51 -33.03 -24.68
N ALA A 18 -32.42 -33.64 -24.22
CA ALA A 18 -31.42 -32.98 -23.40
C ALA A 18 -30.73 -31.90 -24.25
N ILE A 19 -31.21 -30.66 -24.14
CA ILE A 19 -30.50 -29.50 -24.68
C ILE A 19 -29.27 -29.29 -23.81
N ILE A 20 -28.16 -29.88 -24.22
CA ILE A 20 -26.83 -29.55 -23.70
C ILE A 20 -26.52 -28.14 -24.21
N MET A 21 -26.83 -27.12 -23.42
CA MET A 21 -26.21 -25.82 -23.59
C MET A 21 -24.71 -25.98 -23.35
N PRO A 22 -23.83 -25.69 -24.32
CA PRO A 22 -22.41 -25.60 -24.02
C PRO A 22 -22.22 -24.40 -23.09
N LEU A 23 -21.75 -24.66 -21.88
CA LEU A 23 -21.13 -23.65 -21.03
C LEU A 23 -19.87 -23.16 -21.77
N ALA A 24 -20.03 -22.11 -22.57
CA ALA A 24 -18.93 -21.36 -23.14
C ALA A 24 -18.24 -20.58 -22.01
N TYR A 25 -17.41 -21.29 -21.25
CA TYR A 25 -16.45 -20.69 -20.34
C TYR A 25 -15.48 -19.88 -21.20
N SER A 26 -15.67 -18.56 -21.27
CA SER A 26 -14.75 -17.69 -21.99
C SER A 26 -13.46 -17.63 -21.17
N ASP A 27 -12.45 -18.37 -21.60
CA ASP A 27 -11.09 -18.33 -21.09
C ASP A 27 -10.47 -16.96 -21.43
N GLN A 28 -10.93 -15.89 -20.76
CA GLN A 28 -10.40 -14.54 -20.86
C GLN A 28 -9.09 -14.44 -20.07
N ARG A 29 -8.10 -15.22 -20.51
CA ARG A 29 -6.71 -14.89 -20.22
C ARG A 29 -6.41 -13.51 -20.79
N ALA A 30 -5.60 -12.73 -20.07
CA ALA A 30 -5.05 -11.50 -20.63
C ALA A 30 -4.35 -11.83 -21.97
N PRO A 31 -4.59 -11.06 -23.05
CA PRO A 31 -3.92 -11.30 -24.33
C PRO A 31 -2.42 -11.09 -24.17
N ALA A 32 -1.62 -12.03 -24.67
CA ALA A 32 -0.17 -11.89 -24.70
C ALA A 32 0.24 -10.64 -25.51
N PRO A 33 1.25 -9.88 -25.07
CA PRO A 33 1.70 -8.68 -25.78
C PRO A 33 2.28 -9.03 -27.17
N PRO A 34 2.20 -8.10 -28.14
CA PRO A 34 2.81 -8.30 -29.46
C PRO A 34 4.35 -8.35 -29.36
N PRO A 35 5.04 -9.12 -30.21
CA PRO A 35 6.49 -9.22 -30.19
C PRO A 35 7.16 -7.89 -30.55
N ASN A 36 8.19 -7.51 -29.78
CA ASN A 36 8.93 -6.25 -29.92
C ASN A 36 9.73 -6.18 -31.25
N PRO A 37 9.50 -5.20 -32.14
CA PRO A 37 10.20 -5.09 -33.42
C PRO A 37 11.32 -4.03 -33.44
N ALA A 38 12.31 -4.15 -32.54
CA ALA A 38 13.62 -3.50 -32.67
C ALA A 38 14.69 -4.24 -31.86
N ALA A 39 15.92 -4.31 -32.34
CA ALA A 39 17.03 -4.87 -31.56
C ALA A 39 17.37 -3.92 -30.40
N GLU A 40 17.16 -4.39 -29.16
CA GLU A 40 17.28 -3.57 -27.96
C GLU A 40 18.74 -3.23 -27.62
N PRO A 41 19.01 -2.02 -27.08
CA PRO A 41 20.28 -1.76 -26.40
C PRO A 41 20.40 -2.65 -25.15
N PRO A 42 21.62 -3.12 -24.80
CA PRO A 42 21.82 -4.02 -23.67
C PRO A 42 21.41 -3.37 -22.35
N HIS A 43 20.73 -4.16 -21.50
CA HIS A 43 20.28 -3.77 -20.17
C HIS A 43 21.47 -3.33 -19.30
N GLN A 44 21.48 -2.09 -18.80
CA GLN A 44 22.61 -1.51 -18.05
C GLN A 44 22.60 -1.85 -16.55
N GLY A 45 21.54 -2.48 -16.06
CA GLY A 45 21.28 -2.67 -14.63
C GLY A 45 19.89 -2.14 -14.28
N ILE A 46 19.44 -2.37 -13.05
CA ILE A 46 18.15 -1.85 -12.57
C ILE A 46 18.39 -0.50 -11.90
N GLU A 47 17.80 0.55 -12.47
CA GLU A 47 17.85 1.92 -11.95
C GLU A 47 16.69 2.16 -10.97
N ILE A 48 17.02 2.48 -9.72
CA ILE A 48 16.04 2.58 -8.61
C ILE A 48 14.95 3.62 -8.89
N ASP A 49 15.34 4.78 -9.40
CA ASP A 49 14.48 5.94 -9.72
C ASP A 49 13.56 5.70 -10.94
N ARG A 50 13.80 4.61 -11.69
CA ARG A 50 13.08 4.26 -12.93
C ARG A 50 12.21 3.01 -12.79
N SER A 51 12.64 2.06 -11.96
CA SER A 51 11.99 0.74 -11.87
C SER A 51 11.35 0.46 -10.51
N LEU A 52 11.79 1.12 -9.42
CA LEU A 52 11.38 0.77 -8.06
C LEU A 52 10.66 1.90 -7.32
N LEU A 53 11.15 3.14 -7.39
CA LEU A 53 10.53 4.28 -6.72
C LEU A 53 10.69 5.53 -7.58
N ILE A 54 9.61 5.87 -8.29
CA ILE A 54 9.59 6.82 -9.40
C ILE A 54 9.02 8.14 -8.91
N THR A 55 9.89 9.14 -8.77
CA THR A 55 9.57 10.49 -8.26
C THR A 55 9.90 11.61 -9.24
N ASP A 56 10.38 11.27 -10.44
CA ASP A 56 10.75 12.22 -11.49
C ASP A 56 9.56 13.10 -11.92
N LEU A 57 9.80 14.41 -12.01
CA LEU A 57 8.77 15.41 -12.28
C LEU A 57 8.10 15.25 -13.65
N GLY A 58 8.84 14.77 -14.66
CA GLY A 58 8.26 14.44 -15.96
C GLY A 58 7.28 13.27 -15.92
N VAL A 59 7.28 12.49 -14.83
CA VAL A 59 6.33 11.41 -14.56
C VAL A 59 5.22 11.88 -13.63
N VAL A 60 5.56 12.35 -12.42
CA VAL A 60 4.59 12.70 -11.36
C VAL A 60 3.89 14.05 -11.61
N GLU A 61 4.30 14.78 -12.64
CA GLU A 61 3.63 15.98 -13.16
C GLU A 61 3.36 15.88 -14.68
N ASP A 62 3.32 14.67 -15.27
CA ASP A 62 2.96 14.47 -16.68
C ASP A 62 1.57 15.12 -16.96
N PRO A 63 1.48 16.09 -17.89
CA PRO A 63 0.27 16.90 -18.07
C PRO A 63 -0.91 16.17 -18.74
N VAL A 64 -0.74 14.90 -19.11
CA VAL A 64 -1.80 14.03 -19.65
C VAL A 64 -2.23 13.00 -18.60
N ARG A 65 -1.27 12.41 -17.88
CA ARG A 65 -1.49 11.30 -16.93
C ARG A 65 -1.77 11.77 -15.52
N THR A 66 -1.44 13.01 -15.18
CA THR A 66 -1.67 13.61 -13.86
C THR A 66 -2.68 14.77 -13.87
N ASP A 67 -3.30 15.08 -15.01
CA ASP A 67 -4.40 16.06 -15.10
C ASP A 67 -5.75 15.41 -14.69
N PRO A 68 -6.39 15.84 -13.59
CA PRO A 68 -7.69 15.32 -13.16
C PRO A 68 -8.87 16.04 -13.82
N THR A 69 -8.65 17.12 -14.57
CA THR A 69 -9.67 18.13 -14.93
C THR A 69 -10.42 17.84 -16.23
N THR A 70 -9.80 17.08 -17.14
CA THR A 70 -10.36 16.59 -18.42
C THR A 70 -11.55 15.64 -18.23
N ASP A 71 -12.37 15.44 -19.26
CA ASP A 71 -13.51 14.49 -19.18
C ASP A 71 -13.04 13.07 -18.85
N ILE A 72 -12.01 12.59 -19.57
CA ILE A 72 -11.24 11.38 -19.26
C ILE A 72 -10.02 11.82 -18.43
N PRO A 73 -9.96 11.53 -17.12
CA PRO A 73 -8.85 11.97 -16.27
C PRO A 73 -7.59 11.17 -16.57
N GLY A 74 -6.44 11.79 -16.31
CA GLY A 74 -5.15 11.12 -16.35
C GLY A 74 -5.09 9.91 -15.42
N VAL A 75 -4.49 8.81 -15.92
CA VAL A 75 -4.47 7.49 -15.27
C VAL A 75 -3.79 7.45 -13.90
N TRP A 76 -2.95 8.44 -13.57
CA TRP A 76 -2.20 8.52 -12.33
C TRP A 76 -2.78 9.55 -11.35
N THR A 77 -4.02 9.99 -11.58
CA THR A 77 -4.74 10.92 -10.69
C THR A 77 -5.50 10.18 -9.60
N PHE A 78 -5.64 10.80 -8.42
CA PHE A 78 -6.53 10.33 -7.36
C PHE A 78 -7.95 10.07 -7.88
N ARG A 79 -8.45 10.97 -8.75
CA ARG A 79 -9.75 10.83 -9.43
C ARG A 79 -9.85 9.51 -10.19
N HIS A 80 -8.89 9.22 -11.06
CA HIS A 80 -8.91 8.00 -11.86
C HIS A 80 -8.92 6.75 -10.99
N LEU A 81 -8.03 6.68 -9.98
CA LEU A 81 -7.95 5.52 -9.08
C LEU A 81 -9.28 5.28 -8.33
N ILE A 82 -9.89 6.34 -7.79
CA ILE A 82 -11.21 6.27 -7.15
C ILE A 82 -12.30 5.81 -8.14
N GLU A 83 -12.34 6.36 -9.36
CA GLU A 83 -13.27 5.96 -10.41
C GLU A 83 -13.11 4.48 -10.82
N GLN A 84 -11.89 3.93 -10.82
CA GLN A 84 -11.66 2.51 -11.13
C GLN A 84 -12.07 1.56 -9.98
N MET A 85 -11.94 1.98 -8.72
CA MET A 85 -12.17 1.11 -7.56
C MET A 85 -13.56 1.21 -6.92
N ALA A 86 -14.37 2.22 -7.24
CA ALA A 86 -15.69 2.44 -6.64
C ALA A 86 -16.73 1.33 -6.97
N GLY A 87 -16.46 0.52 -8.01
CA GLY A 87 -17.39 -0.50 -8.49
C GLY A 87 -18.63 0.13 -9.14
N GLU A 88 -19.82 -0.25 -8.68
CA GLU A 88 -21.09 0.33 -9.14
C GLU A 88 -21.51 1.61 -8.38
N GLN A 89 -20.72 2.06 -7.40
CA GLN A 89 -21.05 3.23 -6.59
C GLN A 89 -20.67 4.55 -7.27
N ASP A 90 -21.34 5.63 -6.86
CA ASP A 90 -20.94 6.99 -7.23
C ASP A 90 -19.52 7.30 -6.71
N PRO A 91 -18.53 7.60 -7.58
CA PRO A 91 -17.15 7.77 -7.14
C PRO A 91 -16.93 8.93 -6.15
N ALA A 92 -17.75 9.98 -6.20
CA ALA A 92 -17.64 11.10 -5.27
C ALA A 92 -18.25 10.78 -3.89
N GLU A 93 -19.40 10.08 -3.84
CA GLU A 93 -19.89 9.53 -2.57
C GLU A 93 -18.94 8.49 -1.98
N PHE A 94 -18.33 7.64 -2.81
CA PHE A 94 -17.36 6.64 -2.38
C PHE A 94 -16.16 7.28 -1.69
N ALA A 95 -15.58 8.34 -2.29
CA ALA A 95 -14.51 9.12 -1.68
C ALA A 95 -14.95 9.85 -0.39
N LEU A 96 -16.14 10.46 -0.38
CA LEU A 96 -16.65 11.15 0.80
C LEU A 96 -16.85 10.19 1.98
N ARG A 97 -17.54 9.07 1.77
CA ARG A 97 -17.79 8.03 2.79
C ARG A 97 -16.50 7.44 3.35
N TRP A 98 -15.44 7.38 2.55
CA TRP A 98 -14.11 7.01 3.04
C TRP A 98 -13.57 8.07 4.01
N LEU A 99 -13.57 9.36 3.66
CA LEU A 99 -13.11 10.45 4.53
C LEU A 99 -13.95 10.61 5.82
N GLU A 100 -15.26 10.30 5.77
CA GLU A 100 -16.15 10.29 6.94
C GLU A 100 -15.71 9.26 8.02
N ASN A 101 -14.88 8.25 7.70
CA ASN A 101 -14.38 7.27 8.68
C ASN A 101 -13.59 7.92 9.84
N TRP A 102 -12.94 9.07 9.58
CA TRP A 102 -12.16 9.80 10.60
C TRP A 102 -13.02 10.69 11.49
N GLU A 103 -14.22 11.10 11.07
CA GLU A 103 -15.08 12.00 11.87
C GLU A 103 -15.64 11.32 13.13
N GLN A 104 -15.80 10.00 13.10
CA GLN A 104 -16.43 9.22 14.15
C GLN A 104 -15.48 8.19 14.76
N LYS A 105 -15.70 7.86 16.03
CA LYS A 105 -14.95 6.79 16.71
C LYS A 105 -15.38 5.45 16.13
N GLN A 106 -14.43 4.68 15.61
CA GLN A 106 -14.68 3.33 15.10
C GLN A 106 -14.38 2.28 16.18
N VAL A 107 -14.94 1.09 16.01
CA VAL A 107 -14.57 -0.10 16.81
C VAL A 107 -14.20 -1.21 15.84
N ILE A 108 -12.99 -1.73 15.96
CA ILE A 108 -12.42 -2.75 15.08
C ILE A 108 -11.82 -3.82 15.97
N ASN A 109 -12.26 -5.07 15.81
CA ASN A 109 -11.86 -6.23 16.63
C ASN A 109 -11.99 -5.98 18.15
N GLY A 110 -12.95 -5.13 18.56
CA GLY A 110 -13.16 -4.73 19.96
C GLY A 110 -12.31 -3.53 20.43
N SER A 111 -11.20 -3.23 19.76
CA SER A 111 -10.37 -2.05 20.01
C SER A 111 -11.01 -0.77 19.44
N ARG A 112 -10.84 0.34 20.16
CA ARG A 112 -11.42 1.65 19.82
C ARG A 112 -10.45 2.48 19.01
N VAL A 113 -10.88 2.93 17.84
CA VAL A 113 -10.14 3.92 17.04
C VAL A 113 -10.65 5.32 17.40
N PRO A 114 -9.78 6.26 17.78
CA PRO A 114 -10.20 7.64 18.06
C PRO A 114 -10.71 8.33 16.78
N ALA A 115 -11.65 9.25 16.94
CA ALA A 115 -12.00 10.18 15.87
C ALA A 115 -10.86 11.19 15.68
N ARG A 116 -10.60 11.58 14.43
CA ARG A 116 -9.69 12.64 14.02
C ARG A 116 -10.49 13.74 13.30
N PRO A 117 -11.30 14.54 14.03
CA PRO A 117 -12.28 15.45 13.44
C PRO A 117 -11.66 16.55 12.56
N ASN A 118 -10.36 16.81 12.68
CA ASN A 118 -9.62 17.73 11.81
C ASN A 118 -9.67 17.34 10.32
N ILE A 119 -10.04 16.09 9.98
CA ILE A 119 -10.31 15.68 8.58
C ILE A 119 -11.30 16.61 7.89
N CYS A 120 -12.30 17.09 8.64
CA CYS A 120 -13.40 17.89 8.11
C CYS A 120 -12.95 19.31 7.74
N PRO A 121 -12.44 20.16 8.67
CA PRO A 121 -12.00 21.52 8.33
C PRO A 121 -10.69 21.59 7.50
N LEU A 122 -9.86 20.54 7.50
CA LEU A 122 -8.61 20.52 6.72
C LEU A 122 -8.77 19.98 5.29
N VAL A 123 -9.68 19.03 5.06
CA VAL A 123 -9.81 18.32 3.77
C VAL A 123 -11.24 18.36 3.22
N ILE A 124 -12.23 17.87 3.96
CA ILE A 124 -13.60 17.68 3.45
C ILE A 124 -14.28 19.02 3.14
N GLU A 125 -14.31 19.95 4.10
CA GLU A 125 -14.95 21.26 3.93
C GLU A 125 -14.28 22.10 2.83
N PRO A 126 -12.94 22.27 2.78
CA PRO A 126 -12.27 22.96 1.68
C PRO A 126 -12.60 22.39 0.31
N TRP A 127 -12.56 21.05 0.17
CA TRP A 127 -12.83 20.40 -1.10
C TRP A 127 -14.31 20.51 -1.49
N LEU A 128 -15.24 20.34 -0.55
CA LEU A 128 -16.67 20.52 -0.78
C LEU A 128 -16.99 21.97 -1.17
N GLN A 129 -16.40 22.97 -0.51
CA GLN A 129 -16.54 24.39 -0.86
C GLN A 129 -16.01 24.67 -2.27
N ALA A 130 -14.81 24.18 -2.60
CA ALA A 130 -14.25 24.29 -3.96
C ALA A 130 -15.13 23.60 -5.02
N SER A 131 -15.87 22.56 -4.63
CA SER A 131 -16.81 21.81 -5.47
C SER A 131 -18.21 22.46 -5.59
N GLY A 132 -18.48 23.57 -4.91
CA GLY A 132 -19.77 24.27 -4.95
C GLY A 132 -20.74 23.90 -3.82
N GLY A 133 -20.28 23.16 -2.80
CA GLY A 133 -20.97 23.02 -1.51
C GLY A 133 -21.95 21.84 -1.36
N GLN A 134 -22.20 21.05 -2.41
CA GLN A 134 -23.24 19.99 -2.38
C GLN A 134 -22.72 18.56 -2.55
N ARG A 135 -21.68 18.36 -3.37
CA ARG A 135 -21.05 17.06 -3.66
C ARG A 135 -19.59 17.32 -4.00
N LEU A 136 -18.71 16.35 -3.73
CA LEU A 136 -17.30 16.44 -4.11
C LEU A 136 -17.14 16.38 -5.64
N ASP A 137 -16.34 17.29 -6.19
CA ASP A 137 -15.89 17.29 -7.57
C ASP A 137 -14.49 16.65 -7.60
N LEU A 138 -14.37 15.41 -8.10
CA LEU A 138 -13.10 14.68 -8.12
C LEU A 138 -12.01 15.38 -8.96
N ARG A 139 -12.40 16.30 -9.87
CA ARG A 139 -11.46 17.16 -10.62
C ARG A 139 -10.73 18.18 -9.75
N LYS A 140 -11.19 18.37 -8.50
CA LYS A 140 -10.67 19.32 -7.51
C LYS A 140 -10.15 18.61 -6.25
N ALA A 141 -9.92 17.29 -6.34
CA ALA A 141 -9.47 16.50 -5.19
C ALA A 141 -8.09 16.98 -4.71
N PRO A 142 -7.89 17.24 -3.41
CA PRO A 142 -6.69 17.89 -2.87
C PRO A 142 -5.51 16.92 -2.69
N PHE A 143 -5.18 16.16 -3.73
CA PHE A 143 -4.16 15.10 -3.69
C PHE A 143 -3.16 15.28 -4.83
N LYS A 144 -1.88 15.49 -4.48
CA LYS A 144 -0.77 15.61 -5.42
C LYS A 144 0.02 14.30 -5.44
N LEU A 145 0.25 13.73 -6.62
CA LEU A 145 1.08 12.54 -6.78
C LEU A 145 2.53 12.87 -6.37
N LEU A 146 3.12 12.01 -5.54
CA LEU A 146 4.51 12.13 -5.07
C LEU A 146 5.38 11.01 -5.65
N ALA A 147 4.87 9.79 -5.74
CA ALA A 147 5.61 8.65 -6.26
C ALA A 147 4.72 7.55 -6.85
N ILE A 148 5.26 6.84 -7.85
CA ILE A 148 4.78 5.52 -8.29
C ILE A 148 5.84 4.49 -7.89
N VAL A 149 5.45 3.40 -7.23
CA VAL A 149 6.39 2.48 -6.57
C VAL A 149 6.12 1.03 -6.97
N SER A 150 7.18 0.30 -7.30
CA SER A 150 7.17 -1.16 -7.40
C SER A 150 7.64 -1.79 -6.09
N ARG A 151 6.86 -2.77 -5.62
CA ARG A 151 7.12 -3.62 -4.46
C ARG A 151 7.07 -5.08 -4.89
N ILE A 152 7.77 -5.43 -5.96
CA ILE A 152 7.93 -6.81 -6.43
C ILE A 152 8.71 -7.71 -5.44
N ASP A 153 9.41 -7.09 -4.48
CA ASP A 153 9.96 -7.76 -3.29
C ASP A 153 8.88 -8.23 -2.31
N LEU A 154 7.61 -7.86 -2.51
CA LEU A 154 6.45 -8.42 -1.80
C LEU A 154 5.77 -9.59 -2.52
N ARG A 155 6.35 -10.10 -3.61
CA ARG A 155 5.80 -11.26 -4.34
C ARG A 155 5.60 -12.47 -3.43
N GLU A 156 4.66 -13.32 -3.78
CA GLU A 156 4.50 -14.62 -3.12
C GLU A 156 4.57 -15.74 -4.14
N HIS A 157 5.50 -16.66 -3.93
CA HIS A 157 5.58 -17.91 -4.68
C HIS A 157 6.09 -19.06 -3.80
N ASP A 158 5.71 -20.29 -4.15
CA ASP A 158 6.13 -21.51 -3.46
C ASP A 158 6.03 -22.67 -4.46
N GLN A 159 7.02 -23.57 -4.50
CA GLN A 159 7.03 -24.75 -5.37
C GLN A 159 6.74 -24.45 -6.86
N ARG A 160 7.29 -23.34 -7.38
CA ARG A 160 7.04 -22.83 -8.75
C ARG A 160 5.58 -22.50 -9.08
N GLN A 161 4.81 -22.09 -8.06
CA GLN A 161 3.49 -21.49 -8.23
C GLN A 161 3.52 -20.06 -7.65
N ALA A 162 3.09 -19.07 -8.43
CA ALA A 162 2.91 -17.71 -7.93
C ALA A 162 1.53 -17.56 -7.27
N LYS A 163 1.43 -16.61 -6.35
CA LYS A 163 0.16 -16.16 -5.74
C LYS A 163 -0.10 -14.68 -5.98
N ASN A 164 0.98 -13.90 -6.13
CA ASN A 164 0.98 -12.53 -6.64
C ASN A 164 2.42 -12.13 -6.99
N ALA A 165 2.56 -11.14 -7.86
CA ALA A 165 3.86 -10.56 -8.23
C ALA A 165 4.28 -9.38 -7.34
N GLY A 166 3.75 -9.29 -6.12
CA GLY A 166 4.01 -8.21 -5.18
C GLY A 166 2.99 -7.10 -5.29
N GLU A 167 3.44 -5.85 -5.11
CA GLU A 167 2.56 -4.68 -5.10
C GLU A 167 3.01 -3.56 -6.05
N GLY A 168 2.04 -2.85 -6.62
CA GLY A 168 2.22 -1.56 -7.25
C GLY A 168 1.54 -0.49 -6.38
N ARG A 169 2.22 0.62 -6.11
CA ARG A 169 1.71 1.66 -5.20
C ARG A 169 1.72 3.06 -5.81
N PHE A 170 0.71 3.86 -5.49
CA PHE A 170 0.65 5.29 -5.77
C PHE A 170 0.63 6.06 -4.45
N ILE A 171 1.60 6.96 -4.25
CA ILE A 171 1.72 7.79 -3.04
C ILE A 171 1.27 9.20 -3.38
N PHE A 172 0.23 9.70 -2.71
CA PHE A 172 -0.25 11.07 -2.80
C PHE A 172 0.01 11.82 -1.50
N GLY A 173 0.44 13.08 -1.61
CA GLY A 173 0.40 14.04 -0.51
C GLY A 173 -0.91 14.82 -0.51
N VAL A 174 -1.47 15.08 0.67
CA VAL A 174 -2.72 15.83 0.83
C VAL A 174 -2.43 17.33 0.97
N LEU A 175 -3.19 18.14 0.24
CA LEU A 175 -3.05 19.58 0.17
C LEU A 175 -4.14 20.31 0.98
N ASP A 176 -3.82 21.52 1.41
CA ASP A 176 -4.76 22.47 1.99
C ASP A 176 -5.58 23.21 0.91
N LYS A 177 -6.47 24.12 1.35
CA LYS A 177 -7.31 24.94 0.46
C LYS A 177 -6.55 25.87 -0.50
N ASN A 178 -5.27 26.12 -0.25
CA ASN A 178 -4.38 26.95 -1.08
C ASN A 178 -3.52 26.09 -2.01
N GLY A 179 -3.64 24.76 -1.93
CA GLY A 179 -2.82 23.79 -2.66
C GLY A 179 -1.41 23.63 -2.09
N LEU A 180 -1.21 23.89 -0.79
CA LEU A 180 0.04 23.70 -0.07
C LEU A 180 -0.01 22.43 0.82
N PRO A 181 1.11 21.81 1.20
CA PRO A 181 1.11 20.63 2.06
C PRO A 181 0.48 20.91 3.43
N LEU A 182 -0.35 20.01 3.95
CA LEU A 182 -0.94 20.17 5.29
C LEU A 182 0.15 20.18 6.39
N PRO A 183 0.12 21.09 7.37
CA PRO A 183 1.04 21.07 8.51
C PRO A 183 0.67 19.96 9.53
N PRO A 184 1.59 19.54 10.42
CA PRO A 184 2.98 19.98 10.55
C PRO A 184 3.90 19.33 9.50
N ALA A 185 5.19 19.68 9.53
CA ALA A 185 6.21 18.88 8.83
C ALA A 185 6.41 17.52 9.52
N ALA A 186 6.70 16.51 8.70
CA ALA A 186 7.03 15.15 9.09
C ALA A 186 8.54 14.95 8.94
N GLY A 187 9.30 15.28 9.99
CA GLY A 187 10.76 15.37 9.91
C GLY A 187 11.18 16.56 9.04
N THR A 188 12.01 16.31 8.03
CA THR A 188 12.41 17.31 7.03
C THR A 188 11.41 17.47 5.89
N ALA A 189 10.47 16.54 5.72
CA ALA A 189 9.46 16.60 4.66
C ALA A 189 8.23 17.42 5.12
N PRO A 190 7.83 18.50 4.42
CA PRO A 190 6.53 19.12 4.64
C PRO A 190 5.37 18.18 4.24
N GLY A 191 4.19 18.42 4.80
CA GLY A 191 2.99 17.63 4.52
C GLY A 191 2.77 16.48 5.52
N GLY A 192 2.10 16.76 6.63
CA GLY A 192 1.76 15.76 7.66
C GLY A 192 0.63 14.79 7.28
N PHE A 193 0.27 14.69 6.00
CA PHE A 193 -0.74 13.75 5.52
C PHE A 193 -0.40 13.19 4.13
N THR A 194 -0.18 11.88 4.03
CA THR A 194 -0.10 11.14 2.75
C THR A 194 -1.13 10.01 2.68
N VAL A 195 -1.51 9.65 1.46
CA VAL A 195 -2.41 8.53 1.11
C VAL A 195 -1.69 7.64 0.12
N ILE A 196 -1.57 6.36 0.45
CA ILE A 196 -0.93 5.34 -0.38
C ILE A 196 -2.00 4.36 -0.85
N PHE A 197 -2.22 4.26 -2.16
CA PHE A 197 -3.01 3.19 -2.75
C PHE A 197 -2.08 2.02 -3.05
N GLU A 198 -2.32 0.85 -2.47
CA GLU A 198 -1.47 -0.32 -2.58
C GLU A 198 -2.25 -1.44 -3.27
N TYR A 199 -1.85 -1.80 -4.49
CA TYR A 199 -2.51 -2.80 -5.32
C TYR A 199 -1.67 -4.08 -5.37
N LYS A 200 -2.28 -5.26 -5.32
CA LYS A 200 -1.56 -6.49 -5.69
C LYS A 200 -1.32 -6.51 -7.19
N LEU A 201 -0.15 -6.97 -7.60
CA LEU A 201 0.17 -7.27 -8.99
C LEU A 201 -0.35 -8.70 -9.31
N PRO A 202 -1.40 -8.86 -10.14
CA PRO A 202 -1.99 -10.19 -10.39
C PRO A 202 -1.01 -11.12 -11.10
N ALA A 203 -0.76 -12.29 -10.51
CA ALA A 203 0.02 -13.38 -11.09
C ALA A 203 -0.32 -14.69 -10.37
N GLU A 204 -0.65 -15.73 -11.12
CA GLU A 204 -0.86 -17.09 -10.62
C GLU A 204 0.28 -18.02 -11.04
N THR A 205 0.96 -17.71 -12.14
CA THR A 205 2.05 -18.51 -12.72
C THR A 205 3.41 -17.84 -12.56
N MET A 206 4.48 -18.65 -12.62
CA MET A 206 5.86 -18.13 -12.61
C MET A 206 6.18 -17.32 -13.87
N ASP A 207 5.53 -17.60 -15.01
CA ASP A 207 5.64 -16.79 -16.22
C ASP A 207 5.05 -15.39 -16.02
N GLU A 208 3.88 -15.26 -15.39
CA GLU A 208 3.29 -13.95 -15.08
C GLU A 208 4.16 -13.16 -14.09
N LEU A 209 4.71 -13.82 -13.07
CA LEU A 209 5.70 -13.22 -12.18
C LEU A 209 6.96 -12.76 -12.94
N ARG A 210 7.45 -13.57 -13.88
CA ARG A 210 8.60 -13.23 -14.73
C ARG A 210 8.30 -12.00 -15.59
N TYR A 211 7.14 -11.92 -16.25
CA TYR A 211 6.76 -10.76 -17.03
C TYR A 211 6.68 -9.50 -16.16
N TRP A 212 6.08 -9.55 -14.97
CA TRP A 212 6.11 -8.41 -14.04
C TRP A 212 7.53 -7.97 -13.68
N ALA A 213 8.46 -8.91 -13.46
CA ALA A 213 9.85 -8.60 -13.16
C ALA A 213 10.58 -7.96 -14.35
N GLU A 214 10.41 -8.53 -15.54
CA GLU A 214 10.96 -8.03 -16.81
C GLU A 214 10.42 -6.62 -17.09
N ASP A 215 9.10 -6.43 -17.12
CA ASP A 215 8.44 -5.15 -17.43
C ASP A 215 8.85 -4.02 -16.45
N TRP A 216 8.92 -4.30 -15.14
CA TRP A 216 9.40 -3.30 -14.18
C TRP A 216 10.87 -2.97 -14.39
N SER A 217 11.73 -3.96 -14.68
CA SER A 217 13.16 -3.73 -14.94
C SER A 217 13.41 -2.95 -16.23
N ASP A 218 12.65 -3.22 -17.29
CA ASP A 218 12.83 -2.61 -18.61
C ASP A 218 12.54 -1.10 -18.63
N LEU A 219 11.79 -0.57 -17.66
CA LEU A 219 11.67 0.88 -17.44
C LEU A 219 13.03 1.56 -17.27
N SER A 220 14.04 0.87 -16.72
CA SER A 220 15.40 1.39 -16.55
C SER A 220 16.06 1.80 -17.89
N ARG A 221 15.63 1.21 -19.01
CA ARG A 221 16.16 1.49 -20.36
C ARG A 221 15.69 2.83 -20.93
N PHE A 222 14.60 3.39 -20.41
CA PHE A 222 14.04 4.65 -20.87
C PHE A 222 14.46 5.80 -19.95
N THR A 223 14.36 7.04 -20.44
CA THR A 223 14.51 8.24 -19.62
C THR A 223 13.17 8.60 -18.98
N PRO A 224 13.07 8.74 -17.64
CA PRO A 224 11.87 9.24 -16.98
C PRO A 224 11.31 10.52 -17.62
N GLY A 225 9.99 10.66 -17.63
CA GLY A 225 9.30 11.78 -18.27
C GLY A 225 9.30 11.79 -19.81
N SER A 226 10.06 10.91 -20.46
CA SER A 226 9.96 10.74 -21.92
C SER A 226 8.63 10.10 -22.32
N GLN A 227 8.15 10.39 -23.53
CA GLN A 227 6.92 9.78 -24.07
C GLN A 227 6.97 8.25 -24.03
N GLY A 228 8.13 7.65 -24.29
CA GLY A 228 8.34 6.20 -24.25
C GLY A 228 8.24 5.64 -22.82
N TYR A 229 8.95 6.25 -21.87
CA TYR A 229 8.88 5.86 -20.46
C TYR A 229 7.45 5.99 -19.91
N ASN A 230 6.81 7.14 -20.10
CA ASN A 230 5.50 7.39 -19.52
C ASN A 230 4.42 6.48 -20.14
N ALA A 231 4.53 6.14 -21.44
CA ALA A 231 3.64 5.17 -22.07
C ALA A 231 3.87 3.73 -21.57
N ALA A 232 5.12 3.32 -21.36
CA ALA A 232 5.45 2.00 -20.80
C ALA A 232 4.94 1.86 -19.35
N LEU A 233 5.23 2.85 -18.50
CA LEU A 233 4.73 2.88 -17.12
C LEU A 233 3.20 2.95 -17.05
N GLU A 234 2.55 3.70 -17.96
CA GLU A 234 1.09 3.72 -18.05
C GLU A 234 0.54 2.32 -18.37
N ALA A 235 1.05 1.65 -19.40
CA ALA A 235 0.63 0.31 -19.77
C ALA A 235 0.83 -0.70 -18.61
N LEU A 236 1.92 -0.54 -17.84
CA LEU A 236 2.24 -1.36 -16.68
C LEU A 236 1.30 -1.10 -15.50
N THR A 237 1.05 0.18 -15.17
CA THR A 237 0.16 0.58 -14.05
C THR A 237 -1.30 0.19 -14.30
N ARG A 238 -1.81 0.37 -15.52
CA ARG A 238 -3.21 0.04 -15.86
C ARG A 238 -3.55 -1.45 -15.65
N ARG A 239 -2.57 -2.36 -15.73
CA ARG A 239 -2.73 -3.81 -15.41
C ARG A 239 -3.08 -4.10 -13.95
N PHE A 240 -2.98 -3.13 -13.04
CA PHE A 240 -3.41 -3.27 -11.65
C PHE A 240 -4.35 -2.16 -11.17
N THR A 241 -4.36 -0.97 -11.81
CA THR A 241 -5.27 0.12 -11.42
C THR A 241 -6.63 0.07 -12.09
N ASP A 242 -6.75 -0.48 -13.30
CA ASP A 242 -8.03 -0.52 -14.03
C ASP A 242 -9.08 -1.35 -13.28
N LYS A 243 -10.36 -0.97 -13.46
CA LYS A 243 -11.50 -1.76 -12.98
C LYS A 243 -11.44 -3.20 -13.50
N ASN A 244 -11.89 -4.15 -12.67
CA ASN A 244 -11.95 -5.58 -12.98
C ASN A 244 -10.59 -6.27 -13.25
N MET A 245 -9.44 -5.66 -12.91
CA MET A 245 -8.15 -6.35 -12.97
C MET A 245 -7.96 -7.44 -11.90
N ALA A 246 -8.89 -7.58 -10.95
CA ALA A 246 -9.00 -8.75 -10.08
C ALA A 246 -10.49 -9.09 -9.83
N PRO A 247 -11.17 -9.81 -10.75
CA PRO A 247 -12.61 -10.04 -10.70
C PRO A 247 -13.13 -10.69 -9.40
N ASP A 248 -12.33 -11.54 -8.76
CA ASP A 248 -12.68 -12.23 -7.51
C ASP A 248 -12.52 -11.36 -6.24
N LYS A 249 -12.02 -10.13 -6.39
CA LYS A 249 -11.90 -9.15 -5.31
C LYS A 249 -13.10 -8.19 -5.26
N PRO A 250 -13.33 -7.50 -4.13
CA PRO A 250 -14.40 -6.52 -4.01
C PRO A 250 -14.30 -5.44 -5.10
N ASN A 251 -15.44 -5.10 -5.71
CA ASN A 251 -15.55 -4.18 -6.85
C ASN A 251 -14.68 -4.57 -8.08
N GLY A 252 -14.17 -5.82 -8.16
CA GLY A 252 -13.24 -6.25 -9.21
C GLY A 252 -11.85 -5.59 -9.12
N SER A 253 -11.56 -4.84 -8.05
CA SER A 253 -10.35 -4.02 -7.93
C SER A 253 -9.16 -4.84 -7.44
N ALA A 254 -7.99 -4.69 -8.09
CA ALA A 254 -6.77 -5.35 -7.62
C ALA A 254 -6.19 -4.73 -6.33
N LEU A 255 -6.79 -3.63 -5.83
CA LEU A 255 -6.43 -2.98 -4.57
C LEU A 255 -6.27 -4.03 -3.45
N ALA A 256 -5.16 -3.91 -2.73
CA ALA A 256 -4.90 -4.68 -1.52
C ALA A 256 -5.40 -3.87 -0.32
N GLN A 257 -4.88 -2.64 -0.18
CA GLN A 257 -5.27 -1.70 0.87
C GLN A 257 -5.00 -0.24 0.45
N ILE A 258 -5.65 0.71 1.10
CA ILE A 258 -5.18 2.10 1.19
C ILE A 258 -4.54 2.28 2.56
N ARG A 259 -3.32 2.81 2.61
CA ARG A 259 -2.67 3.22 3.86
C ARG A 259 -2.55 4.72 3.93
N THR A 260 -2.93 5.31 5.05
CA THR A 260 -2.74 6.74 5.32
C THR A 260 -1.68 6.96 6.38
N ASN A 261 -1.12 8.16 6.41
CA ASN A 261 -0.11 8.57 7.37
C ASN A 261 -0.43 10.01 7.74
N GLU A 262 -0.88 10.30 8.96
CA GLU A 262 -1.77 11.45 9.21
C GLU A 262 -1.51 12.26 10.50
N VAL A 263 -0.26 12.65 10.75
CA VAL A 263 0.09 13.58 11.85
C VAL A 263 -0.64 14.93 11.75
N ALA A 264 -0.97 15.40 10.54
CA ALA A 264 -1.73 16.64 10.31
C ALA A 264 -3.13 16.62 10.94
N LEU A 265 -3.72 15.42 11.11
CA LEU A 265 -5.05 15.29 11.69
C LEU A 265 -5.03 15.30 13.24
N GLY A 266 -3.85 15.14 13.87
CA GLY A 266 -3.67 15.19 15.32
C GLY A 266 -2.50 14.34 15.82
N LEU A 267 -2.16 14.53 17.10
CA LEU A 267 -1.20 13.69 17.83
C LEU A 267 -1.92 12.61 18.67
N PRO A 268 -1.30 11.42 18.87
CA PRO A 268 -0.04 10.94 18.30
C PRO A 268 -0.12 10.82 16.77
N TRP A 269 0.99 10.56 16.09
CA TRP A 269 0.89 10.14 14.68
C TRP A 269 0.12 8.81 14.61
N GLU A 270 -0.71 8.67 13.58
CA GLU A 270 -1.31 7.40 13.21
C GLU A 270 -1.02 7.08 11.73
N LEU A 271 -0.91 5.79 11.45
CA LEU A 271 -1.16 5.18 10.16
C LEU A 271 -2.41 4.29 10.27
N ARG A 272 -3.29 4.41 9.29
CA ARG A 272 -4.56 3.67 9.18
C ARG A 272 -4.62 2.89 7.88
N GLU A 273 -5.30 1.76 7.91
CA GLU A 273 -5.41 0.84 6.78
C GLU A 273 -6.88 0.61 6.40
N PHE A 274 -7.22 0.83 5.14
CA PHE A 274 -8.57 0.70 4.61
C PHE A 274 -8.61 -0.35 3.51
N VAL A 275 -9.68 -1.14 3.49
CA VAL A 275 -9.95 -2.12 2.43
C VAL A 275 -11.35 -1.94 1.88
N ILE A 276 -11.56 -2.35 0.64
CA ILE A 276 -12.90 -2.47 0.10
C ILE A 276 -13.57 -3.67 0.76
N ASP A 277 -14.73 -3.44 1.36
CA ASP A 277 -15.52 -4.46 2.03
C ASP A 277 -16.27 -5.34 1.02
N PHE A 278 -16.16 -6.66 1.14
CA PHE A 278 -16.82 -7.62 0.23
C PHE A 278 -18.35 -7.51 0.22
N ALA A 279 -18.99 -7.14 1.33
CA ALA A 279 -20.44 -7.15 1.46
C ALA A 279 -21.09 -5.83 0.99
N THR A 280 -20.42 -4.71 1.20
CA THR A 280 -20.94 -3.37 0.91
C THR A 280 -20.27 -2.68 -0.28
N GLY A 281 -19.15 -3.22 -0.77
CA GLY A 281 -18.31 -2.61 -1.81
C GLY A 281 -17.64 -1.30 -1.37
N ARG A 282 -17.69 -0.91 -0.09
CA ARG A 282 -17.19 0.39 0.41
C ARG A 282 -15.82 0.26 1.04
N LEU A 283 -15.04 1.34 1.01
CA LEU A 283 -13.86 1.45 1.86
C LEU A 283 -14.28 1.47 3.33
N ARG A 284 -13.74 0.54 4.11
CA ARG A 284 -13.83 0.50 5.57
C ARG A 284 -12.44 0.43 6.17
N LEU A 285 -12.28 1.01 7.35
CA LEU A 285 -11.08 0.84 8.17
C LEU A 285 -10.92 -0.63 8.62
N GLN A 286 -9.68 -1.10 8.76
CA GLN A 286 -9.32 -2.41 9.29
C GLN A 286 -8.06 -2.34 10.17
N PRO A 287 -7.68 -3.40 10.91
CA PRO A 287 -6.43 -3.44 11.64
C PRO A 287 -5.23 -3.27 10.70
N VAL A 288 -4.20 -2.57 11.14
CA VAL A 288 -2.97 -2.39 10.36
C VAL A 288 -2.19 -3.69 10.35
N ALA A 289 -1.97 -4.25 9.16
CA ALA A 289 -1.31 -5.54 9.03
C ALA A 289 0.11 -5.51 9.64
N LEU A 290 0.46 -6.60 10.35
CA LEU A 290 1.77 -6.82 11.01
C LEU A 290 2.19 -5.78 12.07
N THR A 291 1.36 -4.78 12.38
CA THR A 291 1.65 -3.79 13.44
C THR A 291 0.78 -4.05 14.67
N PRO A 292 1.37 -4.34 15.84
CA PRO A 292 0.60 -4.54 17.06
C PRO A 292 0.11 -3.23 17.66
N ASP A 293 -0.93 -3.30 18.48
CA ASP A 293 -1.43 -2.15 19.25
C ASP A 293 -0.34 -1.67 20.25
N THR A 294 0.20 -0.47 19.99
CA THR A 294 1.26 0.14 20.80
C THR A 294 0.84 0.42 22.24
N TYR A 295 -0.42 0.80 22.47
CA TYR A 295 -0.95 1.07 23.80
C TYR A 295 -1.24 -0.21 24.58
N ALA A 296 -1.64 -1.29 23.90
CA ALA A 296 -1.83 -2.59 24.54
C ALA A 296 -0.50 -3.28 24.87
N LEU A 297 0.47 -3.26 23.95
CA LEU A 297 1.63 -4.16 24.00
C LEU A 297 2.93 -3.49 24.49
N ASN A 298 3.21 -2.21 24.18
CA ASN A 298 4.53 -1.65 24.46
C ASN A 298 4.81 -1.52 25.97
N GLY A 299 6.04 -1.77 26.41
CA GLY A 299 6.44 -1.73 27.81
C GLY A 299 5.93 -2.86 28.71
N THR A 300 5.29 -3.89 28.16
CA THR A 300 4.68 -4.99 28.93
C THR A 300 5.53 -6.27 28.96
N GLU A 301 5.35 -7.10 29.99
CA GLU A 301 5.92 -8.46 30.02
C GLU A 301 5.46 -9.32 28.84
N THR A 302 4.25 -9.08 28.31
CA THR A 302 3.71 -9.74 27.12
C THR A 302 4.56 -9.48 25.88
N LEU A 303 5.06 -8.25 25.69
CA LEU A 303 5.99 -7.93 24.60
C LEU A 303 7.32 -8.69 24.75
N ALA A 304 7.87 -8.71 25.97
CA ALA A 304 9.10 -9.45 26.25
C ALA A 304 8.94 -10.95 25.99
N ALA A 305 7.84 -11.55 26.45
CA ALA A 305 7.51 -12.94 26.19
C ALA A 305 7.33 -13.23 24.69
N LEU A 306 6.63 -12.36 23.95
CA LEU A 306 6.43 -12.51 22.51
C LEU A 306 7.74 -12.50 21.72
N ILE A 307 8.62 -11.52 22.00
CA ILE A 307 9.93 -11.40 21.34
C ILE A 307 10.83 -12.58 21.71
N ASN A 308 11.00 -12.88 23.01
CA ASN A 308 11.88 -13.97 23.46
C ASN A 308 11.42 -15.34 22.93
N ALA A 309 10.11 -15.61 22.89
CA ALA A 309 9.57 -16.87 22.35
C ALA A 309 9.75 -16.99 20.82
N ASN A 310 9.95 -15.87 20.11
CA ASN A 310 10.13 -15.83 18.66
C ASN A 310 11.54 -15.40 18.23
N GLU A 311 12.51 -15.29 19.14
CA GLU A 311 13.87 -14.76 18.86
C GLU A 311 14.48 -15.40 17.60
N ARG A 312 14.51 -16.73 17.52
CA ARG A 312 15.04 -17.46 16.35
C ARG A 312 14.30 -17.14 15.05
N ARG A 313 12.99 -16.85 15.11
CA ARG A 313 12.16 -16.50 13.95
C ARG A 313 12.35 -15.05 13.52
N LEU A 314 12.60 -14.16 14.47
CA LEU A 314 12.90 -12.75 14.23
C LEU A 314 14.29 -12.62 13.58
N LEU A 315 15.32 -13.24 14.17
CA LEU A 315 16.71 -13.21 13.69
C LEU A 315 16.95 -13.94 12.36
N ASN A 316 15.96 -14.65 11.81
CA ASN A 316 16.07 -15.38 10.54
C ASN A 316 14.93 -15.05 9.57
N ASP A 317 14.24 -13.92 9.78
CA ASP A 317 13.27 -13.37 8.83
C ASP A 317 12.05 -14.27 8.57
N THR A 318 11.70 -15.18 9.50
CA THR A 318 10.53 -16.08 9.43
C THR A 318 9.44 -15.80 10.47
N PHE A 319 9.53 -14.68 11.19
CA PHE A 319 8.48 -14.23 12.08
C PHE A 319 7.29 -13.67 11.29
N GLU A 320 6.10 -14.12 11.65
CA GLU A 320 4.83 -13.54 11.19
C GLU A 320 4.04 -13.22 12.45
N LEU A 321 3.64 -11.96 12.62
CA LEU A 321 2.79 -11.56 13.73
C LEU A 321 1.38 -12.12 13.49
N ASP A 322 0.83 -12.81 14.48
CA ASP A 322 -0.53 -13.35 14.41
C ASP A 322 -1.55 -12.18 14.32
N PRO A 323 -2.51 -12.20 13.36
CA PRO A 323 -3.53 -11.17 13.20
C PRO A 323 -4.32 -10.79 14.46
N GLN A 324 -4.39 -11.66 15.47
CA GLN A 324 -5.00 -11.33 16.76
C GLN A 324 -4.33 -10.15 17.50
N TRP A 325 -3.06 -9.86 17.18
CA TRP A 325 -2.30 -8.75 17.77
C TRP A 325 -2.42 -7.44 17.00
N PHE A 326 -2.93 -7.45 15.76
CA PHE A 326 -2.91 -6.27 14.90
C PHE A 326 -3.71 -5.12 15.52
N GLY A 327 -3.06 -3.97 15.66
CA GLY A 327 -3.68 -2.76 16.18
C GLY A 327 -4.70 -2.18 15.20
N SER A 328 -5.80 -1.64 15.71
CA SER A 328 -6.81 -0.95 14.88
C SER A 328 -6.28 0.33 14.21
N VAL A 329 -5.14 0.83 14.70
CA VAL A 329 -4.29 1.86 14.10
C VAL A 329 -2.83 1.51 14.43
N SER A 330 -1.87 1.99 13.63
CA SER A 330 -0.47 2.06 14.04
C SER A 330 -0.24 3.44 14.63
N ALA A 331 -0.09 3.54 15.95
CA ALA A 331 0.22 4.80 16.62
C ALA A 331 1.72 4.92 16.87
N ALA A 332 2.29 6.13 16.75
CA ALA A 332 3.68 6.39 17.06
C ALA A 332 3.90 7.81 17.60
N GLY A 333 4.92 7.97 18.45
CA GLY A 333 5.11 9.19 19.25
C GLY A 333 5.46 10.41 18.40
N PRO A 334 5.24 11.65 18.89
CA PRO A 334 5.27 12.02 20.30
C PRO A 334 4.10 11.48 21.12
N PHE A 335 4.42 10.79 22.21
CA PHE A 335 3.47 10.31 23.22
C PHE A 335 3.72 11.01 24.55
N GLN A 336 2.66 11.23 25.33
CA GLN A 336 2.76 11.42 26.77
C GLN A 336 2.65 10.06 27.48
N LEU A 337 3.46 9.84 28.51
CA LEU A 337 3.44 8.57 29.27
C LEU A 337 2.04 8.27 29.87
N VAL A 338 1.26 9.30 30.17
CA VAL A 338 -0.11 9.18 30.72
C VAL A 338 -1.11 8.56 29.74
N GLU A 339 -0.77 8.44 28.45
CA GLU A 339 -1.62 7.80 27.43
C GLU A 339 -1.56 6.27 27.52
N PHE A 340 -0.52 5.70 28.14
CA PHE A 340 -0.38 4.25 28.29
C PHE A 340 -1.19 3.74 29.48
N PRO A 341 -2.12 2.79 29.29
CA PRO A 341 -2.88 2.24 30.40
C PRO A 341 -1.95 1.45 31.33
N ASP A 342 -2.13 1.62 32.64
CA ASP A 342 -1.29 1.01 33.68
C ASP A 342 0.21 1.37 33.55
N VAL A 343 0.53 2.60 33.16
CA VAL A 343 1.90 3.10 32.92
C VAL A 343 2.88 2.79 34.07
N ASP A 344 2.43 2.86 35.33
CA ASP A 344 3.26 2.58 36.52
C ASP A 344 3.70 1.11 36.61
N ASN A 345 3.02 0.20 35.90
CA ASN A 345 3.33 -1.23 35.83
C ASN A 345 4.13 -1.60 34.57
N ARG A 346 4.58 -0.62 33.77
CA ARG A 346 5.29 -0.83 32.51
C ARG A 346 6.74 -0.35 32.59
N SER A 347 7.58 -0.93 31.75
CA SER A 347 8.99 -0.54 31.61
C SER A 347 9.30 -0.21 30.17
N PHE A 348 9.65 1.04 29.89
CA PHE A 348 9.95 1.55 28.56
C PHE A 348 11.35 2.14 28.51
N THR A 349 12.00 2.10 27.34
CA THR A 349 12.96 3.17 26.99
C THR A 349 12.17 4.43 26.64
N VAL A 350 12.55 5.55 27.24
CA VAL A 350 11.93 6.86 27.01
C VAL A 350 13.00 7.81 26.50
N THR A 351 12.84 8.26 25.25
CA THR A 351 13.71 9.24 24.61
C THR A 351 13.00 10.60 24.65
N PRO A 352 13.43 11.56 25.48
CA PRO A 352 12.77 12.87 25.56
C PRO A 352 12.85 13.61 24.23
N LEU A 353 11.71 14.14 23.76
CA LEU A 353 11.63 14.90 22.50
C LEU A 353 11.40 16.38 22.79
N ILE A 354 10.20 16.72 23.26
CA ILE A 354 9.80 18.06 23.67
C ILE A 354 8.74 17.89 24.74
N GLY A 355 9.01 18.34 25.98
CA GLY A 355 8.12 18.08 27.11
C GLY A 355 6.67 18.56 26.86
N PRO A 356 5.64 17.83 27.33
CA PRO A 356 5.66 16.56 28.06
C PRO A 356 5.82 15.31 27.17
N PHE A 357 6.12 15.48 25.88
CA PHE A 357 6.14 14.40 24.90
C PHE A 357 7.50 13.72 24.74
N ASN A 358 7.44 12.42 24.47
CA ASN A 358 8.57 11.53 24.34
C ASN A 358 8.44 10.66 23.09
N ASN A 359 9.57 10.21 22.56
CA ASN A 359 9.61 9.02 21.73
C ASN A 359 9.74 7.79 22.63
N ILE A 360 9.03 6.73 22.26
CA ILE A 360 8.97 5.49 23.03
C ILE A 360 9.09 4.34 22.02
N PRO A 361 10.33 3.85 21.74
CA PRO A 361 10.53 2.71 20.86
C PRO A 361 9.90 1.44 21.45
N TRP A 362 9.77 0.40 20.62
CA TRP A 362 9.33 -0.91 21.09
C TRP A 362 10.35 -1.49 22.07
N SER A 363 9.99 -1.52 23.34
CA SER A 363 10.88 -1.85 24.46
C SER A 363 10.08 -2.42 25.63
N ALA A 364 10.67 -3.34 26.39
CA ALA A 364 10.12 -3.88 27.62
C ALA A 364 11.25 -4.47 28.48
N ALA A 365 11.09 -4.43 29.81
CA ALA A 365 11.95 -5.19 30.71
C ALA A 365 11.81 -6.70 30.43
N GLY A 366 12.92 -7.43 30.53
CA GLY A 366 12.95 -8.88 30.30
C GLY A 366 13.11 -9.33 28.84
N ILE A 367 13.19 -8.40 27.88
CA ILE A 367 13.69 -8.71 26.53
C ILE A 367 15.17 -9.13 26.65
N ILE A 368 15.52 -10.30 26.12
CA ILE A 368 16.86 -10.89 26.27
C ILE A 368 17.79 -10.43 25.14
N ASN A 369 17.27 -10.27 23.92
CA ASN A 369 18.05 -10.00 22.72
C ASN A 369 17.59 -8.70 22.03
N ASN A 370 18.45 -7.67 21.99
CA ASN A 370 18.12 -6.37 21.40
C ASN A 370 17.96 -6.43 19.87
N ASP A 371 18.62 -7.36 19.18
CA ASP A 371 18.51 -7.51 17.73
C ASP A 371 17.17 -8.12 17.33
N ALA A 372 16.68 -9.11 18.09
CA ALA A 372 15.33 -9.65 17.90
C ALA A 372 14.24 -8.60 18.16
N ARG A 373 14.45 -7.72 19.15
CA ARG A 373 13.58 -6.57 19.40
C ARG A 373 13.64 -5.54 18.26
N HIS A 374 14.82 -5.24 17.73
CA HIS A 374 14.97 -4.33 16.60
C HIS A 374 14.25 -4.86 15.35
N LEU A 375 14.43 -6.14 15.01
CA LEU A 375 13.74 -6.78 13.89
C LEU A 375 12.22 -6.85 14.13
N PHE A 376 11.76 -7.08 15.36
CA PHE A 376 10.34 -6.94 15.69
C PHE A 376 9.85 -5.51 15.43
N ALA A 377 10.58 -4.49 15.91
CA ALA A 377 10.19 -3.09 15.78
C ALA A 377 10.15 -2.61 14.32
N LEU A 378 11.16 -2.98 13.52
CA LEU A 378 11.29 -2.68 12.10
C LEU A 378 10.15 -3.28 11.27
N ASN A 379 9.59 -4.41 11.71
CA ASN A 379 8.47 -5.08 11.03
C ASN A 379 7.11 -4.46 11.36
N THR A 380 7.08 -3.39 12.15
CA THR A 380 5.88 -2.61 12.47
C THR A 380 5.96 -1.21 11.88
N CYS A 381 4.82 -0.68 11.43
CA CYS A 381 4.73 0.70 10.99
C CYS A 381 5.15 1.68 12.10
N SER A 382 4.76 1.40 13.36
CA SER A 382 5.07 2.26 14.51
C SER A 382 6.56 2.36 14.83
N GLY A 383 7.34 1.31 14.56
CA GLY A 383 8.81 1.34 14.73
C GLY A 383 9.51 1.92 13.51
N CYS A 384 9.19 1.41 12.31
CA CYS A 384 9.84 1.81 11.07
C CYS A 384 9.67 3.31 10.75
N HIS A 385 8.50 3.88 11.02
CA HIS A 385 8.22 5.31 10.79
C HIS A 385 8.73 6.25 11.91
N ARG A 386 9.57 5.75 12.84
CA ARG A 386 10.17 6.50 13.97
C ARG A 386 11.66 6.16 14.19
N ASP A 387 12.12 6.31 15.43
CA ASP A 387 13.50 6.28 15.91
C ASP A 387 14.29 5.03 15.51
N GLU A 388 13.67 3.87 15.27
CA GLU A 388 14.37 2.67 14.78
C GLU A 388 15.12 2.91 13.46
N THR A 389 14.59 3.80 12.61
CA THR A 389 15.16 4.14 11.30
C THR A 389 15.52 5.62 11.17
N GLY A 390 15.38 6.38 12.27
CA GLY A 390 15.51 7.84 12.27
C GLY A 390 14.46 8.58 11.42
N THR A 391 13.36 7.92 11.06
CA THR A 391 12.34 8.49 10.16
C THR A 391 11.40 9.42 10.91
N GLY A 392 11.20 10.63 10.38
CA GLY A 392 10.23 11.59 10.89
C GLY A 392 8.81 11.33 10.39
N PHE A 393 8.23 10.17 10.64
CA PHE A 393 6.91 9.73 10.15
C PHE A 393 6.78 9.43 8.66
N LEU A 394 7.40 10.17 7.74
CA LEU A 394 7.28 9.92 6.30
C LEU A 394 8.53 9.27 5.70
N HIS A 395 8.32 8.18 4.96
CA HIS A 395 9.33 7.61 4.06
C HIS A 395 9.35 8.31 2.70
N VAL A 396 8.19 8.81 2.24
CA VAL A 396 8.03 9.62 1.02
C VAL A 396 7.12 10.80 1.38
N GLY A 397 7.56 12.03 1.13
CA GLY A 397 6.81 13.25 1.40
C GLY A 397 7.03 14.33 0.35
N PHE A 398 6.46 15.52 0.55
CA PHE A 398 6.75 16.64 -0.34
C PHE A 398 8.22 17.05 -0.22
N PRO A 399 8.85 17.60 -1.28
CA PRO A 399 10.17 18.20 -1.16
C PRO A 399 10.13 19.38 -0.18
N GLU A 400 11.23 19.57 0.56
CA GLU A 400 11.39 20.68 1.52
C GLU A 400 11.27 22.05 0.84
N GLN A 401 11.83 22.16 -0.38
CA GLN A 401 11.67 23.32 -1.25
C GLN A 401 10.68 22.95 -2.35
N HIS A 402 9.56 23.68 -2.44
CA HIS A 402 8.49 23.35 -3.39
C HIS A 402 7.89 24.56 -4.12
N ALA A 403 7.45 24.35 -5.35
CA ALA A 403 6.80 25.37 -6.21
C ALA A 403 5.26 25.32 -6.17
N LEU A 404 4.69 24.73 -5.11
CA LEU A 404 3.25 24.51 -4.96
C LEU A 404 2.48 25.84 -4.88
N PRO A 405 1.23 25.89 -5.40
CA PRO A 405 0.42 24.75 -5.87
C PRO A 405 0.73 24.28 -7.29
N ASN A 406 1.55 24.99 -8.05
CA ASN A 406 1.70 24.76 -9.50
C ASN A 406 2.53 23.52 -9.85
N SER A 407 3.60 23.26 -9.08
CA SER A 407 4.53 22.15 -9.28
C SER A 407 5.14 21.73 -7.95
N LEU A 408 5.58 20.48 -7.82
CA LEU A 408 6.45 20.06 -6.72
C LEU A 408 7.77 20.83 -6.75
N GLY A 409 8.28 21.22 -7.93
CA GLY A 409 9.55 21.94 -8.11
C GLY A 409 10.78 21.04 -8.02
N GLU A 410 10.76 20.05 -7.13
CA GLU A 410 11.78 19.02 -6.92
C GLU A 410 11.12 17.63 -6.74
N PRO A 411 11.82 16.51 -6.95
CA PRO A 411 11.33 15.17 -6.64
C PRO A 411 10.92 15.02 -5.17
N ALA A 412 10.00 14.10 -4.87
CA ALA A 412 9.53 13.83 -3.51
C ALA A 412 10.68 13.54 -2.52
N ALA A 413 10.60 14.10 -1.31
CA ALA A 413 11.59 13.87 -0.27
C ALA A 413 11.51 12.43 0.24
N LEU A 414 12.66 11.76 0.33
CA LEU A 414 12.78 10.36 0.75
C LEU A 414 13.51 10.27 2.09
N SER A 415 13.07 9.38 2.99
CA SER A 415 13.77 9.17 4.26
C SER A 415 15.05 8.34 4.09
N GLY A 416 15.99 8.53 5.00
CA GLY A 416 17.27 7.81 5.01
C GLY A 416 17.12 6.27 5.03
N PHE A 417 16.02 5.75 5.58
CA PHE A 417 15.68 4.33 5.52
C PHE A 417 15.64 3.79 4.07
N LEU A 418 15.01 4.54 3.16
CA LEU A 418 14.90 4.18 1.76
C LEU A 418 16.23 4.32 1.03
N THR A 419 16.92 5.45 1.23
CA THR A 419 18.02 5.89 0.37
C THR A 419 19.42 5.51 0.85
N GLY A 420 19.59 5.17 2.12
CA GLY A 420 20.90 4.99 2.74
C GLY A 420 21.05 5.83 4.01
N THR A 421 21.13 5.20 5.18
CA THR A 421 21.44 5.87 6.45
C THR A 421 22.02 4.90 7.50
N GLU A 422 22.64 5.47 8.53
CA GLU A 422 23.02 4.79 9.77
C GLU A 422 22.37 5.52 10.95
N VAL A 423 21.69 4.77 11.83
CA VAL A 423 20.99 5.31 13.01
C VAL A 423 21.35 4.44 14.21
N LEU A 424 21.56 5.06 15.37
CA LEU A 424 21.82 4.32 16.60
C LEU A 424 20.52 3.68 17.10
N ASP A 425 20.59 2.41 17.51
CA ASP A 425 19.46 1.68 18.08
C ASP A 425 18.85 2.47 19.25
N PRO A 426 17.54 2.80 19.22
CA PRO A 426 16.96 3.75 20.15
C PRO A 426 16.79 3.19 21.56
N VAL A 427 17.07 1.90 21.79
CA VAL A 427 16.97 1.24 23.10
C VAL A 427 18.32 1.17 23.81
N ASP A 428 19.41 0.91 23.10
CA ASP A 428 20.76 0.88 23.70
C ASP A 428 21.59 2.16 23.47
N GLY A 429 21.24 2.98 22.47
CA GLY A 429 21.89 4.25 22.15
C GLY A 429 23.32 4.14 21.62
N VAL A 430 23.80 2.94 21.27
CA VAL A 430 25.20 2.67 20.89
C VAL A 430 25.36 1.76 19.68
N THR A 431 24.40 0.89 19.38
CA THR A 431 24.48 -0.07 18.27
C THR A 431 24.08 0.60 16.94
N PRO A 432 24.97 0.74 15.95
CA PRO A 432 24.60 1.31 14.66
C PRO A 432 23.74 0.33 13.84
N ARG A 433 22.56 0.79 13.42
CA ARG A 433 21.64 0.13 12.48
C ARG A 433 21.77 0.79 11.12
N LYS A 434 21.98 -0.01 10.07
CA LYS A 434 22.17 0.47 8.68
C LYS A 434 20.97 0.13 7.82
N PHE A 435 20.52 1.08 7.02
CA PHE A 435 19.39 0.93 6.13
C PHE A 435 19.74 1.43 4.73
N ALA A 436 19.27 0.72 3.71
CA ALA A 436 19.34 1.10 2.30
C ALA A 436 18.25 0.30 1.56
N ASP A 437 16.99 0.52 1.92
CA ASP A 437 15.90 -0.38 1.54
C ASP A 437 15.63 -0.41 0.02
N LEU A 438 15.81 0.69 -0.71
CA LEU A 438 15.71 0.67 -2.17
C LEU A 438 16.82 -0.15 -2.83
N GLU A 439 18.02 -0.15 -2.25
CA GLU A 439 19.14 -0.98 -2.70
C GLU A 439 18.90 -2.47 -2.41
N ARG A 440 18.32 -2.81 -1.26
CA ARG A 440 17.83 -4.17 -0.95
C ARG A 440 16.82 -4.64 -2.01
N ARG A 441 15.83 -3.81 -2.35
CA ARG A 441 14.80 -4.13 -3.37
C ARG A 441 15.40 -4.28 -4.77
N ARG A 442 16.42 -3.48 -5.13
CA ARG A 442 17.18 -3.63 -6.38
C ARG A 442 17.87 -5.00 -6.46
N GLN A 443 18.59 -5.38 -5.42
CA GLN A 443 19.28 -6.68 -5.32
C GLN A 443 18.31 -7.87 -5.36
N ASP A 444 17.13 -7.75 -4.74
CA ASP A 444 16.09 -8.77 -4.78
C ASP A 444 15.50 -8.96 -6.20
N LEU A 445 15.17 -7.86 -6.90
CA LEU A 445 14.68 -7.95 -8.28
C LEU A 445 15.76 -8.48 -9.25
N GLU A 446 17.03 -8.08 -9.07
CA GLU A 446 18.14 -8.66 -9.84
C GLU A 446 18.30 -10.16 -9.57
N SER A 447 18.14 -10.60 -8.32
CA SER A 447 18.19 -12.02 -7.94
C SER A 447 17.03 -12.81 -8.54
N LEU A 448 15.83 -12.23 -8.57
CA LEU A 448 14.66 -12.83 -9.21
C LEU A 448 14.87 -13.01 -10.72
N LEU A 449 15.29 -11.97 -11.43
CA LEU A 449 15.58 -12.03 -12.87
C LEU A 449 16.72 -13.02 -13.19
N ALA A 450 17.78 -13.01 -12.38
CA ALA A 450 18.87 -13.97 -12.51
C ALA A 450 18.41 -15.43 -12.32
N SER A 451 17.43 -15.68 -11.45
CA SER A 451 16.87 -17.03 -11.25
C SER A 451 16.08 -17.52 -12.47
N PHE A 452 15.30 -16.65 -13.13
CA PHE A 452 14.63 -16.97 -14.40
C PHE A 452 15.60 -17.16 -15.57
N ALA A 453 16.71 -16.43 -15.60
CA ALA A 453 17.78 -16.62 -16.59
C ALA A 453 18.54 -17.94 -16.40
N GLN A 454 18.56 -18.50 -15.18
CA GLN A 454 19.17 -19.80 -14.87
C GLN A 454 18.22 -20.98 -15.13
N ASP A 455 16.95 -20.84 -14.74
CA ASP A 455 15.89 -21.80 -15.05
C ASP A 455 14.60 -21.03 -15.43
N PRO A 456 14.13 -21.12 -16.69
CA PRO A 456 12.90 -20.46 -17.13
C PRO A 456 11.65 -20.84 -16.34
N ALA A 457 11.63 -21.98 -15.63
CA ALA A 457 10.54 -22.36 -14.73
C ALA A 457 10.54 -21.58 -13.40
N GLY A 458 11.56 -20.77 -13.16
CA GLY A 458 11.68 -19.90 -12.00
C GLY A 458 12.14 -20.58 -10.71
N PRO A 459 12.32 -19.78 -9.64
CA PRO A 459 12.75 -20.27 -8.33
C PRO A 459 11.73 -21.26 -7.75
N ASN A 460 12.24 -22.35 -7.19
CA ASN A 460 11.41 -23.37 -6.53
C ASN A 460 11.20 -23.09 -5.04
N ASP A 461 12.12 -22.36 -4.42
CA ASP A 461 12.08 -22.05 -2.99
C ASP A 461 10.96 -21.07 -2.66
N ARG A 462 10.33 -21.24 -1.49
CA ARG A 462 9.26 -20.37 -1.03
C ARG A 462 9.75 -18.95 -0.81
N HIS A 463 9.17 -18.00 -1.54
CA HIS A 463 9.23 -16.58 -1.21
C HIS A 463 7.89 -16.12 -0.64
N LYS A 464 7.92 -15.59 0.59
CA LYS A 464 6.81 -14.84 1.17
C LYS A 464 7.40 -13.70 2.02
N PRO A 465 7.01 -12.43 1.79
CA PRO A 465 7.46 -11.34 2.62
C PRO A 465 6.92 -11.51 4.05
N THR A 466 7.82 -11.44 5.01
CA THR A 466 7.54 -11.38 6.46
C THR A 466 7.64 -9.95 7.02
N PHE A 467 7.92 -8.99 6.13
CA PHE A 467 8.13 -7.57 6.39
C PHE A 467 7.03 -6.71 5.73
N VAL A 468 6.72 -5.56 6.33
CA VAL A 468 5.83 -4.54 5.75
C VAL A 468 6.56 -3.64 4.73
N HIS A 469 7.88 -3.51 4.90
CA HIS A 469 8.76 -2.57 4.21
C HIS A 469 9.61 -3.21 3.13
#